data_AF-A0A918D0N0-F1
#
_entry.id   AF-A0A918D0N0-F1
#
_cell.length_a   1.000
_cell.length_b   1.000
_cell.length_c   1.000
_cell.angle_alpha   90.00
_cell.angle_beta   90.00
_cell.angle_gamma   90.00
#
_symmetry.space_group_name_H-M   'P 1'
#
loop_
_entity.id
_entity.type
_entity.pdbx_description
1 polymer ?
#
loop_
_entity_poly.entity_id
_entity_poly.type
_entity_poly.pdbx_seq_one_letter_code
_entity_poly.pdbx_strand_id
1 'polypeptide(L)' 'MRYEIIGSLFFILLFLGVFVGIIFNKVELFGFLGLLLGLGVVFLFRKRKK' A
#
# COMPACT_ATOMS: atom_id res chain seq x y z
N MET A 1 -13.31 -4.68 -13.16
CA MET A 1 -12.86 -3.27 -13.25
C MET A 1 -12.53 -2.64 -11.89
N ARG A 2 -13.47 -2.45 -10.94
CA ARG A 2 -13.16 -1.69 -9.68
C ARG A 2 -12.14 -2.36 -8.74
N TYR A 3 -12.06 -3.69 -8.70
CA TYR A 3 -11.09 -4.41 -7.85
C TYR A 3 -9.67 -4.40 -8.43
N GLU A 4 -9.54 -4.35 -9.76
CA GLU A 4 -8.24 -4.21 -10.44
C GLU A 4 -7.60 -2.86 -10.11
N ILE A 5 -8.41 -1.79 -10.03
CA ILE A 5 -7.94 -0.45 -9.63
C ILE A 5 -7.43 -0.45 -8.19
N ILE A 6 -8.13 -1.12 -7.25
CA ILE A 6 -7.71 -1.23 -5.85
C ILE A 6 -6.42 -2.03 -5.73
N GLY A 7 -6.28 -3.12 -6.50
CA GLY A 7 -5.06 -3.91 -6.57
C GLY A 7 -3.88 -3.09 -7.08
N SER A 8 -4.06 -2.33 -8.17
CA SER A 8 -3.02 -1.45 -8.70
C SER A 8 -2.62 -0.35 -7.69
N LEU A 9 -3.60 0.23 -6.97
CA LEU A 9 -3.32 1.23 -5.94
C LEU A 9 -2.46 0.66 -4.80
N PHE A 10 -2.71 -0.58 -4.40
CA PHE A 10 -1.92 -1.29 -3.41
C PHE A 10 -0.46 -1.47 -3.86
N PHE A 11 -0.25 -1.92 -5.10
CA PHE A 11 1.11 -2.08 -5.65
C PHE A 11 1.88 -0.77 -5.74
N ILE A 12 1.21 0.33 -6.11
CA ILE A 12 1.83 1.66 -6.15
C ILE A 12 2.29 2.09 -4.75
N LEU A 13 1.44 1.93 -3.73
CA LEU A 13 1.77 2.27 -2.34
C LEU A 13 2.92 1.42 -1.79
N LEU A 14 2.91 0.12 -2.10
CA LEU A 14 3.98 -0.80 -1.74
C LEU A 14 5.31 -0.37 -2.37
N PHE A 15 5.30 -0.08 -3.68
CA PHE A 15 6.47 0.35 -4.42
C PHE A 15 7.03 1.67 -3.88
N LEU A 16 6.16 2.63 -3.58
CA LEU A 16 6.56 3.92 -3.00
C LEU A 16 7.21 3.74 -1.62
N GLY A 17 6.63 2.90 -0.76
CA GLY A 17 7.16 2.61 0.58
C GLY A 17 8.55 1.96 0.52
N VAL A 18 8.76 1.01 -0.39
CA VAL A 18 10.07 0.38 -0.60
C VAL A 18 11.08 1.40 -1.16
N PHE A 19 10.67 2.20 -2.15
CA PHE A 19 11.54 3.21 -2.76
C PHE A 19 12.02 4.26 -1.75
N VAL A 20 11.11 4.78 -0.93
CA VAL A 20 11.44 5.69 0.18
C VAL A 20 12.34 4.98 1.21
N GLY A 21 12.02 3.72 1.52
CA GLY A 21 12.83 2.91 2.42
C GLY A 21 14.29 2.73 1.97
N ILE A 22 14.52 2.62 0.67
CA ILE A 22 15.88 2.53 0.09
C ILE A 22 16.61 3.87 0.29
N ILE A 23 15.95 5.00 0.03
CA ILE A 23 16.55 6.35 0.18
C ILE A 23 17.00 6.59 1.63
N PHE A 24 16.19 6.20 2.60
CA PHE A 24 16.48 6.41 4.02
C PHE A 24 17.23 5.25 4.68
N ASN A 25 17.65 4.23 3.91
CA ASN A 25 18.28 3.00 4.40
C ASN A 25 17.51 2.32 5.55
N LYS A 26 16.17 2.40 5.48
CA LYS A 26 15.21 1.88 6.46
C LYS A 26 14.10 1.12 5.74
N VAL A 27 14.50 0.23 4.82
CA VAL A 27 13.57 -0.51 3.93
C VAL A 27 12.52 -1.27 4.72
N GLU A 28 12.90 -1.90 5.85
CA GLU A 28 11.97 -2.65 6.70
C GLU A 28 10.86 -1.75 7.27
N LEU A 29 11.21 -0.58 7.80
CA LEU A 29 10.26 0.34 8.41
C LEU A 29 9.29 0.93 7.37
N PHE A 30 9.83 1.46 6.28
CA PHE A 30 9.02 2.12 5.26
C PHE A 30 8.27 1.13 4.35
N GLY A 31 8.84 -0.05 4.11
CA GLY A 31 8.13 -1.15 3.44
C GLY A 31 6.97 -1.67 4.28
N PHE A 32 7.15 -1.82 5.60
CA PHE A 32 6.08 -2.18 6.52
C PHE A 32 4.98 -1.11 6.57
N LEU A 33 5.34 0.18 6.59
CA LEU A 33 4.38 1.28 6.49
C LEU A 33 3.60 1.26 5.16
N GLY A 34 4.28 0.99 4.03
CA GLY A 34 3.64 0.84 2.72
C GLY A 34 2.64 -0.31 2.67
N LEU A 35 2.98 -1.46 3.28
CA LEU A 35 2.08 -2.60 3.45
C LEU A 35 0.85 -2.25 4.29
N LEU A 36 1.06 -1.61 5.45
CA LEU A 36 0.00 -1.20 6.37
C LEU A 36 -0.99 -0.24 5.71
N LEU A 37 -0.47 0.76 5.00
CA LEU A 37 -1.29 1.73 4.27
C LEU A 37 -2.05 1.06 3.12
N GLY A 38 -1.39 0.20 2.35
CA GLY A 38 -2.03 -0.56 1.28
C GLY A 38 -3.18 -1.43 1.80
N LEU A 39 -2.96 -2.17 2.89
CA LEU A 39 -4.01 -2.98 3.53
C LEU A 39 -5.15 -2.11 4.08
N GLY A 40 -4.83 -0.94 4.66
CA GLY A 40 -5.83 0.02 5.13
C GLY A 40 -6.74 0.53 4.01
N VAL A 41 -6.17 0.84 2.84
CA VAL A 41 -6.95 1.23 1.65
C VAL A 41 -7.87 0.09 1.22
N VAL A 42 -7.36 -1.14 1.10
CA VAL A 42 -8.17 -2.31 0.76
C VAL A 42 -9.31 -2.50 1.76
N PHE A 43 -9.03 -2.34 3.06
CA PHE A 43 -10.01 -2.49 4.12
C PHE A 43 -11.10 -1.40 4.09
N LEU A 44 -10.73 -0.14 3.89
CA LEU A 44 -11.68 0.98 3.74
C LEU A 44 -12.60 0.78 2.53
N PHE A 45 -12.05 0.38 1.39
CA PHE A 45 -12.84 0.10 0.19
C PHE A 45 -13.72 -1.14 0.34
N ARG A 46 -13.28 -2.15 1.09
CA ARG A 46 -14.10 -3.32 1.43
C ARG A 46 -15.25 -2.94 2.37
N LYS A 47 -15.02 -2.07 3.36
CA LYS A 47 -16.02 -1.66 4.35
C LYS A 47 -17.11 -0.76 3.76
N ARG A 48 -16.80 0.04 2.75
CA ARG A 48 -17.76 0.88 2.00
C ARG A 48 -18.79 0.11 1.16
N LYS A 49 -18.76 -1.24 1.17
CA LYS A 49 -19.67 -2.12 0.42
C LYS A 49 -20.63 -2.95 1.27
N LYS A 50 -20.54 -2.89 2.60
CA LYS A 50 -21.60 -3.38 3.50
C LYS A 50 -22.59 -2.25 3.73
#